data_AF-A0A7J8X7G7-F1
#
_entry.id   AF-A0A7J8X7G7-F1
#
_cell.length_a   1.000
_cell.length_b   1.000
_cell.length_c   1.000
_cell.angle_alpha   90.00
_cell.angle_beta   90.00
_cell.angle_gamma   90.00
#
_symmetry.space_group_name_H-M   'P 1'
#
loop_
_entity.id
_entity.type
_entity.pdbx_description
1 polymer ?
#
loop_
_entity_poly.entity_id
_entity_poly.type
_entity_poly.pdbx_seq_one_letter_code
_entity_poly.pdbx_strand_id
1 'polypeptide(L)'
;MFYPGHGWALSSSGNFMDNDIDADEYIVTNTSSLSNVSAIHSALYTTARISPLSLTYYGLCLMKGNYTVSLLFAEIIFKSDRSFYSLGKRIFDVYIQDELVLKDFNIEEEAGGTGKPIVKNFTVVLTTHTLKIHFYWAGRGTTGIPARGMYGPIISAISVVPNFRPPIIVGKRNYLVVVVGAISAAIVIALMVLGILWRKGRLGGKNSVEKELRGLDLQTGIFSLRQIKAATKNFDTENKIGEGGFGCVYKGLLSDGTVIAVKQLSSKSKQGNREFVNEIGMISALQHPNLVKLYGCCVEGNQLLLVYEYMENNCLSRALFGKNATCKLKLNWPTRQKICLGIARGLAYLHEESRIKIVHRDIKTSNVLLDKDLNAKISDFGLAKLNEDDKTHISTRIAGT
;
A
#
# COMPACT_ATOMS: atom_id res chain seq x y z
N MET A 1 -17.16 -20.79 -12.36
CA MET A 1 -15.86 -20.19 -12.72
C MET A 1 -14.88 -21.34 -12.94
N PHE A 2 -14.77 -21.84 -14.17
CA PHE A 2 -13.86 -22.94 -14.52
C PHE A 2 -12.63 -22.34 -15.19
N TYR A 3 -11.46 -22.55 -14.58
CA TYR A 3 -10.18 -22.01 -15.03
C TYR A 3 -9.64 -22.81 -16.23
N PRO A 4 -9.02 -22.15 -17.23
CA PRO A 4 -8.29 -22.81 -18.30
C PRO A 4 -6.94 -23.38 -17.78
N GLY A 5 -6.55 -24.57 -18.26
CA GLY A 5 -5.15 -24.83 -18.59
C GLY A 5 -4.29 -25.78 -17.73
N HIS A 6 -4.82 -26.76 -16.99
CA HIS A 6 -3.94 -27.65 -16.18
C HIS A 6 -4.13 -29.18 -16.36
N GLY A 7 -4.78 -29.64 -17.42
CA GLY A 7 -5.03 -31.09 -17.61
C GLY A 7 -5.00 -31.60 -19.06
N TRP A 8 -4.62 -30.77 -20.04
CA TRP A 8 -4.59 -31.17 -21.45
C TRP A 8 -3.33 -30.66 -22.13
N ALA A 9 -2.64 -31.54 -22.86
CA ALA A 9 -1.53 -31.20 -23.74
C ALA A 9 -1.85 -31.62 -25.18
N LEU A 10 -1.22 -30.92 -26.14
CA LEU A 10 -1.45 -31.09 -27.57
C LEU A 10 -0.12 -31.30 -28.28
N SER A 11 -0.11 -32.20 -29.26
CA SER A 11 0.95 -32.32 -30.27
C SER A 11 0.31 -32.35 -31.66
N SER A 12 0.79 -31.51 -32.56
CA SER A 12 0.41 -31.52 -33.98
C SER A 12 1.68 -31.71 -34.81
N SER A 13 1.62 -32.50 -35.88
CA SER A 13 2.76 -32.70 -36.77
C SER A 13 2.39 -32.69 -38.25
N GLY A 14 3.42 -32.49 -39.08
CA GLY A 14 3.34 -32.34 -40.52
C GLY A 14 3.34 -30.87 -40.95
N ASN A 15 3.41 -30.66 -42.27
CA ASN A 15 3.26 -29.36 -42.91
C ASN A 15 2.18 -29.47 -43.99
N PHE A 16 1.34 -28.45 -44.16
CA PHE A 16 0.37 -28.43 -45.25
C PHE A 16 1.10 -28.22 -46.58
N MET A 17 0.49 -28.68 -47.67
CA MET A 17 0.98 -28.34 -49.01
C MET A 17 0.82 -26.85 -49.25
N ASP A 18 1.85 -26.24 -49.82
CA ASP A 18 1.86 -24.81 -50.16
C ASP A 18 0.62 -24.43 -50.99
N ASN A 19 -0.07 -23.42 -50.49
CA ASN A 19 -1.32 -22.89 -51.03
C ASN A 19 -1.18 -21.40 -51.40
N ASP A 20 0.05 -20.90 -51.55
CA ASP A 20 0.39 -19.50 -51.85
C ASP A 20 -0.09 -18.50 -50.78
N ILE A 21 -0.26 -18.95 -49.52
CA ILE A 21 -0.61 -18.13 -48.35
C ILE A 21 0.51 -18.23 -47.31
N ASP A 22 1.00 -17.10 -46.81
CA ASP A 22 2.17 -17.00 -45.91
C ASP A 22 1.96 -17.64 -44.51
N ALA A 23 0.77 -18.13 -44.18
CA ALA A 23 0.45 -18.66 -42.85
C ALA A 23 -0.46 -19.89 -42.91
N ASP A 24 0.02 -21.01 -42.34
CA ASP A 24 -0.80 -22.20 -42.09
C ASP A 24 -1.79 -21.96 -40.94
N GLU A 25 -3.09 -22.11 -41.22
CA GLU A 25 -4.14 -22.06 -40.19
C GLU A 25 -4.43 -23.45 -39.62
N TYR A 26 -4.14 -23.66 -38.33
CA TYR A 26 -4.44 -24.93 -37.63
C TYR A 26 -5.80 -24.93 -36.91
N ILE A 27 -6.54 -23.82 -37.00
CA ILE A 27 -7.89 -23.65 -36.47
C ILE A 27 -8.73 -23.07 -37.60
N VAL A 28 -9.74 -23.83 -38.04
CA VAL A 28 -10.67 -23.39 -39.06
C VAL A 28 -11.97 -22.91 -38.42
N THR A 29 -12.56 -21.89 -39.02
CA THR A 29 -13.87 -21.37 -38.64
C THR A 29 -14.92 -21.86 -39.62
N ASN A 30 -16.13 -22.11 -39.13
CA ASN A 30 -17.22 -22.60 -39.96
C ASN A 30 -17.68 -21.51 -40.93
N THR A 31 -17.68 -21.82 -42.22
CA THR A 31 -18.15 -20.92 -43.29
C THR A 31 -19.56 -21.29 -43.79
N SER A 32 -20.21 -22.27 -43.17
CA SER A 32 -21.51 -22.82 -43.54
C SER A 32 -22.54 -22.71 -42.40
N SER A 33 -23.82 -22.53 -42.75
CA SER A 33 -24.91 -22.55 -41.78
C SER A 33 -25.12 -23.97 -41.23
N LEU A 34 -24.76 -24.20 -39.96
CA LEU A 34 -25.04 -25.44 -39.24
C LEU A 34 -26.55 -25.75 -39.30
N SER A 35 -26.91 -26.91 -39.85
CA SER A 35 -28.30 -27.38 -39.87
C SER A 35 -28.57 -28.30 -38.68
N ASN A 36 -29.74 -28.19 -38.07
CA ASN A 36 -30.20 -29.05 -36.96
C ASN A 36 -29.34 -29.07 -35.68
N VAL A 37 -28.89 -27.90 -35.20
CA VAL A 37 -28.22 -27.81 -33.89
C VAL A 37 -28.99 -26.86 -32.96
N SER A 38 -29.33 -27.32 -31.76
CA SER A 38 -29.87 -26.45 -30.72
C SER A 38 -28.90 -25.29 -30.43
N ALA A 39 -29.40 -24.09 -30.17
CA ALA A 39 -28.61 -22.86 -30.02
C ALA A 39 -27.49 -22.93 -28.96
N ILE A 40 -27.54 -23.89 -28.03
CA ILE A 40 -26.56 -24.07 -26.95
C ILE A 40 -25.36 -24.92 -27.39
N HIS A 41 -25.55 -25.88 -28.29
CA HIS A 41 -24.48 -26.77 -28.77
C HIS A 41 -23.81 -26.27 -30.06
N SER A 42 -24.37 -25.26 -30.73
CA SER A 42 -23.82 -24.69 -31.96
C SER A 42 -22.41 -24.14 -31.77
N ALA A 43 -22.13 -23.54 -30.61
CA ALA A 43 -20.82 -22.97 -30.27
C ALA A 43 -19.67 -23.99 -30.23
N LEU A 44 -19.95 -25.28 -30.03
CA LEU A 44 -18.93 -26.33 -30.04
C LEU A 44 -18.48 -26.73 -31.45
N TYR A 45 -19.24 -26.34 -32.48
CA TYR A 45 -19.00 -26.69 -33.89
C TYR A 45 -18.73 -25.45 -34.76
N THR A 46 -18.52 -24.27 -34.15
CA THR A 46 -18.17 -23.04 -34.87
C THR A 46 -16.71 -23.04 -35.31
N THR A 47 -15.84 -23.69 -34.57
CA THR A 47 -14.43 -23.85 -34.89
C THR A 47 -14.01 -25.30 -34.78
N ALA A 48 -13.01 -25.69 -35.55
CA ALA A 48 -12.40 -27.01 -35.47
C ALA A 48 -10.89 -26.91 -35.64
N ARG A 49 -10.17 -27.84 -35.01
CA ARG A 49 -8.72 -27.96 -35.15
C ARG A 49 -8.37 -28.95 -36.24
N ILE A 50 -7.39 -28.58 -37.05
CA ILE A 50 -6.88 -29.42 -38.14
C ILE A 50 -5.38 -29.65 -38.01
N SER A 51 -4.90 -30.70 -38.66
CA SER A 51 -3.48 -31.01 -38.77
C SER A 51 -3.20 -31.70 -40.10
N PRO A 52 -2.05 -31.45 -40.75
CA PRO A 52 -1.72 -32.07 -42.03
C PRO A 52 -1.44 -33.57 -41.92
N LEU A 53 -0.88 -34.05 -40.80
CA LEU A 53 -0.46 -35.45 -40.66
C LEU A 53 -1.00 -36.10 -39.40
N SER A 54 -0.84 -35.45 -38.24
CA SER A 54 -1.15 -36.08 -36.96
C SER A 54 -1.53 -35.04 -35.91
N LEU A 55 -2.64 -35.29 -35.21
CA LEU A 55 -3.12 -34.46 -34.12
C LEU A 55 -3.30 -35.34 -32.89
N THR A 56 -2.58 -35.07 -31.80
CA THR A 56 -2.63 -35.88 -30.57
C THR A 56 -2.97 -35.02 -29.37
N TYR A 57 -3.95 -35.45 -28.59
CA TYR A 57 -4.35 -34.87 -27.32
C TYR A 57 -3.97 -35.80 -26.17
N TYR A 58 -3.44 -35.20 -25.11
CA TYR A 58 -3.09 -35.87 -23.87
C TYR A 58 -3.90 -35.28 -22.72
N GLY A 59 -4.82 -36.06 -22.16
CA GLY A 59 -5.50 -35.73 -20.91
C GLY A 59 -4.60 -36.15 -19.74
N LEU A 60 -4.00 -35.19 -19.05
CA LEU A 60 -3.04 -35.40 -17.96
C LEU A 60 -3.75 -35.41 -16.59
N CYS A 61 -3.13 -36.07 -15.62
CA CYS A 61 -3.60 -36.11 -14.23
C CYS A 61 -5.01 -36.71 -14.05
N LEU A 62 -5.42 -37.62 -14.93
CA LEU A 62 -6.69 -38.34 -14.80
C LEU A 62 -6.57 -39.42 -13.74
N MET A 63 -7.67 -39.73 -13.06
CA MET A 63 -7.72 -40.85 -12.12
C MET A 63 -7.78 -42.17 -12.89
N LYS A 64 -7.32 -43.26 -12.29
CA LYS A 64 -7.49 -44.59 -12.87
C LYS A 64 -8.95 -44.98 -12.78
N GLY A 65 -9.52 -45.47 -13.87
CA GLY A 65 -10.93 -45.84 -13.91
C GLY A 65 -11.52 -45.80 -15.31
N ASN A 66 -12.83 -46.04 -15.37
CA ASN A 66 -13.56 -46.06 -16.63
C ASN A 66 -14.04 -44.65 -17.00
N TYR A 67 -13.80 -44.23 -18.24
CA TYR A 67 -14.18 -42.94 -18.78
C TYR A 67 -14.98 -43.11 -20.06
N THR A 68 -15.97 -42.26 -20.26
CA THR A 68 -16.64 -42.07 -21.54
C THR A 68 -15.96 -40.91 -22.27
N VAL A 69 -15.30 -41.22 -23.39
CA VAL A 69 -14.68 -40.27 -24.31
C VAL A 69 -15.65 -40.01 -25.45
N SER A 70 -16.15 -38.78 -25.55
CA SER A 70 -17.00 -38.32 -26.65
C SER A 70 -16.16 -37.45 -27.59
N LEU A 71 -16.03 -37.88 -28.83
CA LEU A 71 -15.40 -37.13 -29.91
C LEU A 71 -16.49 -36.45 -30.75
N LEU A 72 -16.45 -35.13 -30.80
CA LEU A 72 -17.44 -34.30 -31.49
C LEU A 72 -16.85 -33.81 -32.81
N PHE A 73 -17.45 -34.26 -33.91
CA PHE A 73 -17.03 -33.92 -35.27
C PHE A 73 -18.12 -33.15 -36.00
N ALA A 74 -17.70 -32.24 -36.86
CA ALA A 74 -18.52 -31.69 -37.93
C ALA A 74 -17.61 -31.36 -39.11
N GLU A 75 -18.01 -31.75 -40.31
CA GLU A 75 -17.30 -31.32 -41.52
C GLU A 75 -17.76 -29.91 -41.88
N ILE A 76 -16.89 -28.93 -41.63
CA ILE A 76 -17.18 -27.49 -41.77
C ILE A 76 -16.38 -26.81 -42.87
N ILE A 77 -15.51 -27.56 -43.56
CA ILE A 77 -14.66 -27.10 -44.66
C ILE A 77 -15.30 -27.46 -46.00
N PHE A 78 -15.67 -28.74 -46.16
CA PHE A 78 -16.35 -29.20 -47.38
C PHE A 78 -17.81 -28.74 -47.39
N LYS A 79 -18.27 -28.23 -48.53
CA LYS A 79 -19.65 -27.74 -48.72
C LYS A 79 -20.43 -28.69 -49.62
N SER A 80 -21.60 -29.10 -49.17
CA SER A 80 -22.59 -29.81 -49.98
C SER A 80 -23.39 -28.81 -50.83
N ASP A 81 -22.72 -28.13 -51.76
CA ASP A 81 -23.35 -27.34 -52.81
C ASP A 81 -23.14 -27.99 -54.19
N ARG A 82 -23.69 -27.41 -55.26
CA ARG A 82 -23.48 -27.91 -56.64
C ARG A 82 -22.08 -27.61 -57.18
N SER A 83 -21.16 -27.11 -56.35
CA SER A 83 -19.80 -26.78 -56.78
C SER A 83 -18.88 -28.00 -56.76
N PHE A 84 -17.71 -27.87 -57.37
CA PHE A 84 -16.63 -28.87 -57.31
C PHE A 84 -16.15 -29.14 -55.87
N TYR A 85 -16.43 -28.24 -54.91
CA TYR A 85 -16.06 -28.42 -53.51
C TYR A 85 -16.81 -29.56 -52.81
N SER A 86 -17.96 -29.98 -53.36
CA SER A 86 -18.73 -31.13 -52.87
C SER A 86 -18.09 -32.49 -53.17
N LEU A 87 -17.07 -32.54 -54.03
CA LEU A 87 -16.35 -33.78 -54.36
C LEU A 87 -15.22 -34.09 -53.36
N GLY A 88 -14.91 -33.16 -52.46
CA GLY A 88 -13.86 -33.33 -51.46
C GLY A 88 -14.25 -34.35 -50.40
N LYS A 89 -13.34 -35.28 -50.10
CA LYS A 89 -13.54 -36.30 -49.06
C LYS A 89 -12.43 -36.21 -48.02
N ARG A 90 -12.81 -36.12 -46.73
CA ARG A 90 -11.88 -36.20 -45.60
C ARG A 90 -11.89 -37.60 -45.04
N ILE A 91 -10.71 -38.22 -44.95
CA ILE A 91 -10.56 -39.57 -44.41
C ILE A 91 -9.36 -39.59 -43.49
N PHE A 92 -9.52 -40.04 -42.25
CA PHE A 92 -8.43 -40.19 -41.28
C PHE A 92 -8.73 -41.31 -40.29
N ASP A 93 -7.70 -41.79 -39.61
CA ASP A 93 -7.81 -42.79 -38.57
C ASP A 93 -7.86 -42.12 -37.19
N VAL A 94 -8.57 -42.76 -36.25
CA VAL A 94 -8.65 -42.33 -34.85
C VAL A 94 -8.21 -43.45 -33.94
N TYR A 95 -7.27 -43.13 -33.07
CA TYR A 95 -6.71 -44.00 -32.05
C TYR A 95 -7.01 -43.44 -30.68
N ILE A 96 -7.37 -44.31 -29.74
CA ILE A 96 -7.49 -43.96 -28.32
C ILE A 96 -6.66 -44.96 -27.54
N GLN A 97 -5.71 -44.47 -26.71
CA GLN A 97 -4.73 -45.30 -26.00
C GLN A 97 -3.98 -46.28 -26.93
N ASP A 98 -3.58 -45.79 -28.11
CA ASP A 98 -2.87 -46.55 -29.15
C ASP A 98 -3.70 -47.68 -29.81
N GLU A 99 -4.97 -47.85 -29.43
CA GLU A 99 -5.90 -48.75 -30.11
C GLU A 99 -6.66 -48.02 -31.22
N LEU A 100 -6.71 -48.61 -32.42
CA LEU A 100 -7.46 -48.08 -33.56
C LEU A 100 -8.96 -48.24 -33.31
N VAL A 101 -9.66 -47.12 -33.09
CA VAL A 101 -11.11 -47.12 -32.80
C VAL A 101 -11.97 -46.74 -34.02
N LEU A 102 -11.42 -45.95 -34.94
CA LEU A 102 -12.06 -45.63 -36.21
C LEU A 102 -11.02 -45.70 -37.32
N LYS A 103 -11.25 -46.55 -38.30
CA LYS A 103 -10.41 -46.69 -39.49
C LYS A 103 -11.10 -46.04 -40.68
N ASP A 104 -10.34 -45.29 -41.47
CA ASP A 104 -10.84 -44.64 -42.68
C ASP A 104 -12.10 -43.79 -42.43
N PHE A 105 -12.09 -43.06 -41.30
CA PHE A 105 -13.25 -42.31 -40.84
C PHE A 105 -13.54 -41.13 -41.74
N ASN A 106 -14.74 -41.14 -42.32
CA ASN A 106 -15.28 -40.07 -43.15
C ASN A 106 -16.48 -39.42 -42.43
N ILE A 107 -16.29 -38.19 -41.96
CA ILE A 107 -17.31 -37.46 -41.16
C ILE A 107 -18.57 -37.22 -41.98
N GLU A 108 -18.44 -36.84 -43.25
CA GLU A 108 -19.58 -36.50 -44.10
C GLU A 108 -20.48 -37.71 -44.33
N GLU A 109 -19.88 -38.86 -44.64
CA GLU A 109 -20.60 -40.11 -44.90
C GLU A 109 -21.33 -40.61 -43.66
N GLU A 110 -20.69 -40.53 -42.50
CA GLU A 110 -21.24 -40.96 -41.21
C GLU A 110 -22.30 -40.00 -40.67
N ALA A 111 -22.15 -38.68 -40.89
CA ALA A 111 -23.13 -37.68 -40.48
C ALA A 111 -24.30 -37.53 -41.47
N GLY A 112 -24.22 -38.15 -42.65
CA GLY A 112 -25.21 -38.05 -43.72
C GLY A 112 -25.22 -36.68 -44.40
N GLY A 113 -24.05 -36.03 -44.52
CA GLY A 113 -23.83 -34.77 -45.22
C GLY A 113 -22.93 -33.77 -44.47
N THR A 114 -22.46 -32.75 -45.19
CA THR A 114 -21.60 -31.68 -44.64
C THR A 114 -22.36 -30.78 -43.65
N GLY A 115 -21.65 -30.17 -42.69
CA GLY A 115 -22.23 -29.23 -41.74
C GLY A 115 -23.18 -29.85 -40.70
N LYS A 116 -23.27 -31.18 -40.65
CA LYS A 116 -24.03 -31.93 -39.66
C LYS A 116 -23.10 -32.43 -38.55
N PRO A 117 -23.39 -32.14 -37.27
CA PRO A 117 -22.57 -32.65 -36.17
C PRO A 117 -22.81 -34.14 -35.95
N ILE A 118 -21.74 -34.87 -35.62
CA ILE A 118 -21.78 -36.27 -35.20
C ILE A 118 -20.92 -36.46 -33.94
N VAL A 119 -21.42 -37.26 -33.01
CA VAL A 119 -20.72 -37.60 -31.77
C VAL A 119 -20.41 -39.08 -31.77
N LYS A 120 -19.14 -39.44 -31.58
CA LYS A 120 -18.70 -40.83 -31.40
C LYS A 120 -18.27 -41.03 -29.95
N ASN A 121 -18.91 -41.96 -29.27
CA ASN A 121 -18.67 -42.25 -27.86
C ASN A 121 -17.87 -43.54 -27.71
N PHE A 122 -16.80 -43.49 -26.93
CA PHE A 122 -15.93 -44.62 -26.63
C PHE A 122 -15.79 -44.77 -25.13
N THR A 123 -15.79 -46.02 -24.65
CA THR A 123 -15.57 -46.33 -23.24
C THR A 123 -14.13 -46.80 -23.09
N VAL A 124 -13.36 -46.13 -22.23
CA VAL A 124 -11.92 -46.37 -22.08
C VAL A 124 -11.58 -46.58 -20.62
N VAL A 125 -10.85 -47.66 -20.34
CA VAL A 125 -10.34 -47.94 -18.99
C VAL A 125 -8.91 -47.40 -18.88
N LEU A 126 -8.73 -46.38 -18.04
CA LEU A 126 -7.42 -45.79 -17.78
C LEU A 126 -6.69 -46.56 -16.69
N THR A 127 -5.61 -47.24 -17.06
CA THR A 127 -4.64 -47.86 -16.16
C THR A 127 -3.55 -46.89 -15.71
N THR A 128 -3.30 -45.86 -16.52
CA THR A 128 -2.35 -44.76 -16.30
C THR A 128 -3.08 -43.46 -15.95
N HIS A 129 -2.34 -42.45 -15.52
CA HIS A 129 -2.89 -41.11 -15.24
C HIS A 129 -3.03 -40.23 -16.49
N THR A 130 -2.88 -40.81 -17.68
CA THR A 130 -2.84 -40.09 -18.94
C THR A 130 -3.77 -40.73 -19.97
N LEU A 131 -4.65 -39.94 -20.56
CA LEU A 131 -5.46 -40.33 -21.72
C LEU A 131 -4.80 -39.83 -23.00
N LYS A 132 -4.50 -40.72 -23.95
CA LYS A 132 -4.00 -40.35 -25.29
C LYS A 132 -5.08 -40.54 -26.34
N ILE A 133 -5.39 -39.49 -27.09
CA ILE A 133 -6.30 -39.52 -28.26
C ILE A 133 -5.50 -39.03 -29.44
N HIS A 134 -5.37 -39.86 -30.47
CA HIS A 134 -4.50 -39.60 -31.62
C HIS A 134 -5.28 -39.73 -32.91
N PHE A 135 -5.29 -38.67 -33.70
CA PHE A 135 -5.87 -38.60 -35.03
C PHE A 135 -4.74 -38.63 -36.06
N TYR A 136 -4.81 -39.52 -37.04
CA TYR A 136 -3.74 -39.74 -38.01
C TYR A 136 -4.26 -39.75 -39.44
N TRP A 137 -3.58 -39.03 -40.32
CA TRP A 137 -3.88 -39.02 -41.74
C TRP A 137 -2.93 -39.96 -42.50
N ALA A 138 -3.47 -41.07 -43.00
CA ALA A 138 -2.72 -42.06 -43.77
C ALA A 138 -2.56 -41.71 -45.27
N GLY A 139 -2.71 -40.44 -45.65
CA GLY A 139 -2.61 -40.00 -47.06
C GLY A 139 -3.87 -40.25 -47.90
N ARG A 140 -5.03 -40.52 -47.27
CA ARG A 140 -6.29 -40.84 -47.96
C ARG A 140 -7.26 -39.66 -48.01
N GLY A 141 -8.13 -39.64 -49.02
CA GLY A 141 -9.05 -38.53 -49.27
C GLY A 141 -8.47 -37.48 -50.22
N THR A 142 -9.06 -36.29 -50.23
CA THR A 142 -8.73 -35.23 -51.19
C THR A 142 -7.77 -34.22 -50.59
N THR A 143 -6.73 -33.84 -51.33
CA THR A 143 -5.69 -32.90 -50.86
C THR A 143 -5.75 -31.51 -51.50
N GLY A 144 -6.47 -31.37 -52.62
CA GLY A 144 -6.53 -30.14 -53.42
C GLY A 144 -7.91 -29.51 -53.53
N ILE A 145 -8.88 -29.95 -52.73
CA ILE A 145 -10.25 -29.40 -52.67
C ILE A 145 -10.50 -28.97 -51.21
N PRO A 146 -11.15 -27.82 -50.95
CA PRO A 146 -11.44 -26.73 -51.89
C PRO A 146 -10.19 -25.97 -52.36
N ALA A 147 -9.11 -26.05 -51.59
CA ALA A 147 -7.78 -25.55 -51.90
C ALA A 147 -6.73 -26.59 -51.48
N ARG A 148 -5.48 -26.41 -51.92
CA ARG A 148 -4.36 -27.21 -51.40
C ARG A 148 -4.19 -26.96 -49.90
N GLY A 149 -3.80 -28.00 -49.17
CA GLY A 149 -3.62 -27.91 -47.72
C GLY A 149 -4.89 -28.16 -46.89
N MET A 150 -6.04 -28.44 -47.51
CA MET A 150 -7.30 -28.66 -46.77
C MET A 150 -7.61 -30.13 -46.50
N TYR A 151 -6.61 -30.89 -46.03
CA TYR A 151 -6.70 -32.34 -45.75
C TYR A 151 -6.33 -32.66 -44.28
N GLY A 152 -6.28 -33.95 -43.94
CA GLY A 152 -5.92 -34.41 -42.59
C GLY A 152 -7.08 -34.44 -41.58
N PRO A 153 -6.81 -34.82 -40.32
CA PRO A 153 -7.84 -34.91 -39.29
C PRO A 153 -8.45 -33.56 -38.93
N ILE A 154 -9.74 -33.58 -38.60
CA ILE A 154 -10.49 -32.43 -38.07
C ILE A 154 -11.29 -32.86 -36.84
N ILE A 155 -11.28 -32.04 -35.80
CA ILE A 155 -12.06 -32.28 -34.58
C ILE A 155 -12.59 -30.95 -34.03
N SER A 156 -13.88 -30.91 -33.69
CA SER A 156 -14.52 -29.71 -33.14
C SER A 156 -14.34 -29.63 -31.63
N ALA A 157 -14.64 -30.72 -30.91
CA ALA A 157 -14.46 -30.79 -29.46
C ALA A 157 -14.24 -32.22 -28.97
N ILE A 158 -13.62 -32.33 -27.79
CA ILE A 158 -13.42 -33.59 -27.07
C ILE A 158 -14.03 -33.42 -25.67
N SER A 159 -14.85 -34.37 -25.25
CA SER A 159 -15.39 -34.45 -23.90
C SER A 159 -14.97 -35.76 -23.27
N VAL A 160 -14.52 -35.70 -22.01
CA VAL A 160 -14.10 -36.88 -21.25
C VAL A 160 -14.76 -36.84 -19.89
N VAL A 161 -15.63 -37.81 -19.63
CA VAL A 161 -16.45 -37.88 -18.42
C VAL A 161 -16.13 -39.17 -17.66
N PRO A 162 -15.74 -39.11 -16.37
CA PRO A 162 -15.55 -40.32 -15.57
C PRO A 162 -16.88 -41.03 -15.33
N ASN A 163 -16.90 -42.35 -15.53
CA ASN A 163 -18.06 -43.21 -15.22
C ASN A 163 -18.12 -43.61 -13.74
N PHE A 164 -17.28 -42.99 -12.91
CA PHE A 164 -17.22 -43.19 -11.46
C PHE A 164 -17.33 -41.84 -10.76
N ARG A 165 -17.80 -41.87 -9.50
CA ARG A 165 -17.83 -40.67 -8.68
C ARG A 165 -16.40 -40.38 -8.24
N PRO A 166 -15.78 -39.27 -8.68
CA PRO A 166 -14.47 -38.90 -8.15
C PRO A 166 -14.61 -38.73 -6.64
N PRO A 167 -13.61 -39.15 -5.84
CA PRO A 167 -13.63 -38.91 -4.40
C PRO A 167 -13.81 -37.41 -4.19
N ILE A 168 -14.81 -37.05 -3.37
CA ILE A 168 -15.01 -35.66 -2.97
C ILE A 168 -13.72 -35.27 -2.27
N ILE A 169 -12.87 -34.49 -2.94
CA ILE A 169 -11.81 -33.78 -2.25
C ILE A 169 -12.57 -32.81 -1.35
N VAL A 170 -12.65 -33.13 -0.05
CA VAL A 170 -13.14 -32.25 1.02
C VAL A 170 -12.07 -31.15 1.19
N GLY A 171 -11.80 -30.42 0.13
CA GLY A 171 -10.74 -29.45 0.00
C GLY A 171 -11.37 -28.10 -0.25
N LYS A 172 -11.85 -27.48 0.83
CA LYS A 172 -11.88 -26.01 1.06
C LYS A 172 -12.78 -25.62 2.23
N ARG A 173 -13.78 -26.43 2.61
CA ARG A 173 -14.70 -26.05 3.69
C ARG A 173 -14.03 -26.06 5.06
N ASN A 174 -13.12 -27.01 5.32
CA ASN A 174 -12.40 -27.08 6.60
C ASN A 174 -11.28 -26.03 6.71
N TYR A 175 -10.60 -25.70 5.61
CA TYR A 175 -9.60 -24.61 5.61
C TYR A 175 -10.27 -23.27 5.88
N LEU A 176 -11.42 -23.00 5.26
CA LEU A 176 -12.13 -21.73 5.49
C LEU A 176 -12.64 -21.61 6.93
N VAL A 177 -13.15 -22.70 7.52
CA VAL A 177 -13.58 -22.73 8.94
C VAL A 177 -12.38 -22.56 9.89
N VAL A 178 -11.24 -23.19 9.61
CA VAL A 178 -10.02 -23.03 10.42
C VAL A 178 -9.43 -21.63 10.29
N VAL A 179 -9.41 -21.05 9.09
CA VAL A 179 -8.92 -19.69 8.85
C VAL A 179 -9.85 -18.65 9.47
N VAL A 180 -11.17 -18.79 9.31
CA VAL A 180 -12.15 -17.91 9.96
C VAL A 180 -12.08 -18.05 11.48
N GLY A 181 -11.89 -19.27 12.00
CA GLY A 181 -11.66 -19.54 13.42
C GLY A 181 -10.37 -18.89 13.96
N ALA A 182 -9.26 -18.98 13.22
CA ALA A 182 -8.00 -18.36 13.60
C ALA A 182 -8.06 -16.83 13.55
N ILE A 183 -8.70 -16.26 12.53
CA ILE A 183 -8.89 -14.81 12.39
C ILE A 183 -9.81 -14.28 13.51
N SER A 184 -10.92 -14.96 13.79
CA SER A 184 -11.83 -14.55 14.87
C SER A 184 -11.18 -14.67 16.25
N ALA A 185 -10.43 -15.73 16.52
CA ALA A 185 -9.65 -15.86 17.76
C ALA A 185 -8.58 -14.76 17.89
N ALA A 186 -7.86 -14.44 16.82
CA ALA A 186 -6.87 -13.36 16.81
C ALA A 186 -7.52 -11.98 17.04
N ILE A 187 -8.69 -11.72 16.47
CA ILE A 187 -9.46 -10.48 16.70
C ILE A 187 -9.93 -10.41 18.15
N VAL A 188 -10.42 -11.51 18.73
CA VAL A 188 -10.86 -11.54 20.14
C VAL A 188 -9.68 -11.33 21.08
N ILE A 189 -8.52 -11.93 20.81
CA ILE A 189 -7.29 -11.70 21.59
C ILE A 189 -6.84 -10.24 21.44
N ALA A 190 -6.86 -9.68 20.23
CA ALA A 190 -6.51 -8.29 19.99
C ALA A 190 -7.46 -7.34 20.73
N LEU A 191 -8.77 -7.62 20.75
CA LEU A 191 -9.77 -6.85 21.50
C LEU A 191 -9.63 -7.02 23.01
N MET A 192 -9.28 -8.20 23.52
CA MET A 192 -8.95 -8.40 24.93
C MET A 192 -7.66 -7.64 25.31
N VAL A 193 -6.63 -7.68 24.47
CA VAL A 193 -5.40 -6.91 24.67
C VAL A 193 -5.71 -5.42 24.62
N LEU A 194 -6.51 -4.95 23.66
CA LEU A 194 -7.00 -3.56 23.61
C LEU A 194 -7.80 -3.21 24.86
N GLY A 195 -8.70 -4.07 25.32
CA GLY A 195 -9.49 -3.88 26.53
C GLY A 195 -8.63 -3.83 27.78
N ILE A 196 -7.59 -4.67 27.88
CA ILE A 196 -6.60 -4.65 28.96
C ILE A 196 -5.75 -3.38 28.85
N LEU A 197 -5.35 -2.95 27.65
CA LEU A 197 -4.62 -1.71 27.41
C LEU A 197 -5.48 -0.48 27.71
N TRP A 198 -6.79 -0.52 27.46
CA TRP A 198 -7.76 0.51 27.83
C TRP A 198 -7.94 0.54 29.36
N ARG A 199 -8.12 -0.62 29.99
CA ARG A 199 -8.28 -0.76 31.45
C ARG A 199 -6.99 -0.40 32.23
N LYS A 200 -5.82 -0.61 31.62
CA LYS A 200 -4.50 -0.18 32.10
C LYS A 200 -4.12 1.24 31.63
N GLY A 201 -5.02 1.99 30.99
CA GLY A 201 -4.83 3.40 30.62
C GLY A 201 -3.77 3.68 29.54
N ARG A 202 -3.38 2.68 28.73
CA ARG A 202 -2.33 2.79 27.70
C ARG A 202 -2.84 3.18 26.30
N LEU A 203 -4.13 3.05 26.02
CA LEU A 203 -4.74 3.38 24.72
C LEU A 203 -5.69 4.59 24.74
N GLY A 204 -5.64 5.38 25.82
CA GLY A 204 -6.11 6.75 25.80
C GLY A 204 -4.95 7.64 25.36
N GLY A 205 -5.08 8.28 24.19
CA GLY A 205 -4.12 9.23 23.61
C GLY A 205 -3.95 10.51 24.43
N LYS A 206 -3.48 10.37 25.67
CA LYS A 206 -3.07 11.44 26.58
C LYS A 206 -1.75 11.14 27.27
N ASN A 207 -1.34 9.86 27.32
CA ASN A 207 -0.14 9.43 28.04
C ASN A 207 1.12 9.33 27.16
N SER A 208 1.05 9.50 25.83
CA SER A 208 2.26 9.38 24.99
C SER A 208 3.23 10.54 25.21
N VAL A 209 2.72 11.77 25.30
CA VAL A 209 3.54 12.97 25.52
C VAL A 209 4.14 12.98 26.94
N GLU A 210 3.34 12.69 27.98
CA GLU A 210 3.87 12.62 29.36
C GLU A 210 4.93 11.52 29.51
N LYS A 211 4.74 10.38 28.86
CA LYS A 211 5.65 9.23 28.96
C LYS A 211 6.88 9.37 28.06
N GLU A 212 6.78 10.08 26.94
CA GLU A 212 7.94 10.52 26.14
C GLU A 212 8.75 11.61 26.85
N LEU A 213 8.10 12.58 27.53
CA LEU A 213 8.79 13.58 28.34
C LEU A 213 9.48 13.00 29.58
N ARG A 214 8.94 11.92 30.18
CA ARG A 214 9.62 11.19 31.26
C ARG A 214 10.77 10.29 30.75
N GLY A 215 10.78 9.95 29.46
CA GLY A 215 11.81 9.12 28.83
C GLY A 215 12.97 9.93 28.23
N LEU A 216 12.74 11.20 27.91
CA LEU A 216 13.80 12.17 27.72
C LEU A 216 14.33 12.54 29.11
N ASP A 217 15.61 12.27 29.35
CA ASP A 217 16.34 12.58 30.59
C ASP A 217 16.52 14.10 30.73
N LEU A 218 15.39 14.81 30.79
CA LEU A 218 15.28 16.25 30.88
C LEU A 218 15.64 16.62 32.33
N GLN A 219 16.79 17.28 32.52
CA GLN A 219 17.10 18.00 33.77
C GLN A 219 16.10 19.13 34.11
N THR A 220 14.98 19.21 33.39
CA THR A 220 13.94 20.23 33.47
C THR A 220 12.74 19.70 34.27
N GLY A 221 12.26 20.45 35.26
CA GLY A 221 11.22 20.00 36.18
C GLY A 221 9.85 19.83 35.52
N ILE A 222 9.10 18.80 35.92
CA ILE A 222 7.68 18.66 35.56
C ILE A 222 6.84 19.34 36.65
N PHE A 223 6.07 20.36 36.26
CA PHE A 223 5.14 21.05 37.15
C PHE A 223 3.73 20.52 36.95
N SER A 224 2.97 20.41 38.05
CA SER A 224 1.53 20.14 37.97
C SER A 224 0.74 21.41 37.68
N LEU A 225 -0.41 21.29 37.02
CA LEU A 225 -1.30 22.42 36.74
C LEU A 225 -1.76 23.08 38.04
N ARG A 226 -1.93 22.31 39.11
CA ARG A 226 -2.26 22.82 40.44
C ARG A 226 -1.17 23.74 40.98
N GLN A 227 0.11 23.35 40.87
CA GLN A 227 1.23 24.20 41.28
C GLN A 227 1.28 25.49 40.46
N ILE A 228 1.11 25.39 39.14
CA ILE A 228 1.14 26.58 38.27
C ILE A 228 -0.04 27.51 38.57
N LYS A 229 -1.25 26.98 38.76
CA LYS A 229 -2.41 27.79 39.16
C LYS A 229 -2.19 28.45 40.51
N ALA A 230 -1.62 27.76 41.49
CA ALA A 230 -1.29 28.38 42.77
C ALA A 230 -0.28 29.53 42.58
N ALA A 231 0.76 29.31 41.78
CA ALA A 231 1.82 30.30 41.55
C ALA A 231 1.34 31.55 40.79
N THR A 232 0.39 31.40 39.85
CA THR A 232 -0.11 32.50 39.02
C THR A 232 -1.42 33.12 39.51
N LYS A 233 -1.90 32.73 40.71
CA LYS A 233 -3.24 33.08 41.22
C LYS A 233 -4.35 32.72 40.23
N ASN A 234 -4.28 31.50 39.69
CA ASN A 234 -5.19 30.95 38.69
C ASN A 234 -5.20 31.75 37.37
N PHE A 235 -4.01 32.11 36.88
CA PHE A 235 -3.81 32.90 35.66
C PHE A 235 -4.51 34.27 35.71
N ASP A 236 -4.39 34.95 36.86
CA ASP A 236 -4.94 36.28 37.06
C ASP A 236 -4.47 37.24 35.96
N THR A 237 -5.40 38.05 35.44
CA THR A 237 -5.10 39.08 34.44
C THR A 237 -4.09 40.11 34.92
N GLU A 238 -4.03 40.39 36.23
CA GLU A 238 -3.02 41.29 36.81
C GLU A 238 -1.60 40.72 36.69
N ASN A 239 -1.46 39.41 36.64
CA ASN A 239 -0.18 38.73 36.48
C ASN A 239 0.23 38.57 35.01
N LYS A 240 -0.60 39.00 34.06
CA LYS A 240 -0.30 38.88 32.62
C LYS A 240 0.79 39.89 32.23
N ILE A 241 1.95 39.38 31.83
CA ILE A 241 3.13 40.19 31.49
C ILE A 241 3.36 40.34 29.98
N GLY A 242 2.68 39.53 29.17
CA GLY A 242 2.75 39.59 27.71
C GLY A 242 1.70 38.72 27.02
N GLU A 243 1.39 39.06 25.78
CA GLU A 243 0.51 38.31 24.88
C GLU A 243 0.96 38.50 23.44
N GLY A 244 0.94 37.42 22.66
CA GLY A 244 1.26 37.45 21.24
C GLY A 244 0.80 36.18 20.54
N GLY A 245 1.29 35.95 19.31
CA GLY A 245 0.93 34.78 18.49
C GLY A 245 1.25 33.43 19.15
N PHE A 246 2.20 33.42 20.08
CA PHE A 246 2.63 32.24 20.83
C PHE A 246 1.83 32.00 22.12
N GLY A 247 0.85 32.87 22.44
CA GLY A 247 -0.01 32.76 23.61
C GLY A 247 0.25 33.82 24.69
N CYS A 248 -0.25 33.55 25.89
CA CYS A 248 -0.18 34.47 27.03
C CYS A 248 0.98 34.11 27.96
N VAL A 249 1.65 35.11 28.53
CA VAL A 249 2.70 34.92 29.52
C VAL A 249 2.28 35.54 30.85
N TYR A 250 2.37 34.76 31.92
CA TYR A 250 1.99 35.16 33.27
C TYR A 250 3.19 35.16 34.21
N LYS A 251 3.29 36.15 35.08
CA LYS A 251 4.19 36.13 36.22
C LYS A 251 3.63 35.19 37.28
N GLY A 252 4.49 34.39 37.90
CA GLY A 252 4.12 33.54 39.02
C GLY A 252 5.15 33.58 40.14
N LEU A 253 4.72 33.15 41.33
CA LEU A 253 5.58 32.95 42.49
C LEU A 253 5.42 31.51 42.97
N LEU A 254 6.48 30.71 42.87
CA LEU A 254 6.49 29.34 43.38
C LEU A 254 6.50 29.33 44.92
N SER A 255 6.17 28.19 45.52
CA SER A 255 6.07 28.03 46.98
C SER A 255 7.41 28.21 47.71
N ASP A 256 8.53 28.04 47.00
CA ASP A 256 9.89 28.27 47.48
C ASP A 256 10.33 29.74 47.38
N GLY A 257 9.46 30.63 46.87
CA GLY A 257 9.75 32.04 46.65
C GLY A 257 10.36 32.34 45.28
N THR A 258 10.59 31.34 44.43
CA THR A 258 11.13 31.56 43.08
C THR A 258 10.12 32.27 42.20
N VAL A 259 10.51 33.41 41.63
CA VAL A 259 9.68 34.15 40.66
C VAL A 259 9.85 33.53 39.27
N ILE A 260 8.74 33.22 38.60
CA ILE A 260 8.72 32.52 37.32
C ILE A 260 7.90 33.26 36.27
N ALA A 261 8.20 32.98 35.00
CA ALA A 261 7.36 33.34 33.86
C ALA A 261 6.73 32.08 33.27
N VAL A 262 5.40 32.04 33.22
CA VAL A 262 4.62 30.91 32.68
C VAL A 262 4.06 31.29 31.33
N LYS A 263 4.63 30.72 30.26
CA LYS A 263 4.13 30.86 28.89
C LYS A 263 3.08 29.79 28.63
N GLN A 264 1.83 30.21 28.47
CA GLN A 264 0.71 29.37 28.11
C GLN A 264 0.56 29.35 26.59
N LEU A 265 0.89 28.21 25.98
CA LEU A 265 0.75 28.04 24.53
C LEU A 265 -0.71 27.73 24.17
N SER A 266 -1.14 28.23 23.02
CA SER A 266 -2.49 27.93 22.51
C SER A 266 -2.60 26.47 22.08
N SER A 267 -3.38 25.67 22.81
CA SER A 267 -3.65 24.26 22.47
C SER A 267 -4.64 24.09 21.31
N LYS A 268 -5.18 25.19 20.76
CA LYS A 268 -6.15 25.16 19.66
C LYS A 268 -5.53 25.01 18.27
N SER A 269 -4.20 25.09 18.14
CA SER A 269 -3.51 24.99 16.84
C SER A 269 -2.48 23.85 16.82
N LYS A 270 -2.34 23.20 15.66
CA LYS A 270 -1.26 22.22 15.41
C LYS A 270 0.14 22.87 15.52
N GLN A 271 0.21 24.18 15.34
CA GLN A 271 1.43 24.96 15.44
C GLN A 271 1.91 25.06 16.88
N GLY A 272 1.04 25.39 17.84
CA GLY A 272 1.41 25.52 19.26
C GLY A 272 1.96 24.21 19.85
N ASN A 273 1.42 23.06 19.45
CA ASN A 273 1.95 21.76 19.89
C ASN A 273 3.38 21.50 19.36
N ARG A 274 3.69 21.92 18.13
CA ARG A 274 5.03 21.75 17.54
C ARG A 274 6.03 22.70 18.18
N GLU A 275 5.64 23.95 18.41
CA GLU A 275 6.46 24.94 19.11
C GLU A 275 6.77 24.49 20.53
N PHE A 276 5.80 23.91 21.25
CA PHE A 276 6.01 23.33 22.58
C PHE A 276 7.09 22.25 22.59
N VAL A 277 6.97 21.25 21.70
CA VAL A 277 7.92 20.13 21.63
C VAL A 277 9.30 20.60 21.19
N ASN A 278 9.37 21.51 20.21
CA ASN A 278 10.63 22.14 19.81
C ASN A 278 11.27 22.88 20.98
N GLU A 279 10.50 23.72 21.68
CA GLU A 279 11.04 24.57 22.73
C GLU A 279 11.57 23.73 23.90
N ILE A 280 10.83 22.70 24.34
CA ILE A 280 11.33 21.73 25.33
C ILE A 280 12.58 21.03 24.83
N GLY A 281 12.54 20.42 23.63
CA GLY A 281 13.65 19.60 23.15
C GLY A 281 14.93 20.39 22.89
N MET A 282 14.82 21.67 22.52
CA MET A 282 15.96 22.52 22.16
C MET A 282 16.55 23.21 23.37
N ILE A 283 15.74 23.87 24.20
CA ILE A 283 16.26 24.72 25.28
C ILE A 283 16.64 23.93 26.54
N SER A 284 16.07 22.73 26.74
CA SER A 284 16.36 21.93 27.94
C SER A 284 17.81 21.47 28.04
N ALA A 285 18.48 21.34 26.90
CA ALA A 285 19.89 20.93 26.82
C ALA A 285 20.85 22.13 26.76
N LEU A 286 20.33 23.36 26.77
CA LEU A 286 21.12 24.58 26.64
C LEU A 286 21.15 25.33 27.97
N GLN A 287 22.36 25.57 28.46
CA GLN A 287 22.57 26.41 29.64
C GLN A 287 23.67 27.41 29.35
N HIS A 288 23.30 28.68 29.25
CA HIS A 288 24.24 29.76 28.99
C HIS A 288 23.74 31.08 29.60
N PRO A 289 24.62 31.95 30.16
CA PRO A 289 24.20 33.20 30.81
C PRO A 289 23.39 34.17 29.95
N ASN A 290 23.53 34.08 28.61
CA ASN A 290 22.79 34.90 27.65
C ASN A 290 21.63 34.15 26.96
N LEU A 291 21.20 33.01 27.50
CA LEU A 291 19.98 32.32 27.09
C LEU A 291 19.02 32.24 28.28
N VAL A 292 17.73 32.38 28.04
CA VAL A 292 16.73 32.28 29.12
C VAL A 292 16.63 30.84 29.58
N LYS A 293 16.70 30.62 30.89
CA LYS A 293 16.61 29.31 31.53
C LYS A 293 15.16 28.82 31.56
N LEU A 294 14.92 27.67 30.95
CA LEU A 294 13.70 26.90 31.15
C LEU A 294 13.83 26.10 32.46
N TYR A 295 12.94 26.36 33.41
CA TYR A 295 12.84 25.56 34.63
C TYR A 295 12.07 24.28 34.41
N GLY A 296 11.09 24.28 33.50
CA GLY A 296 10.27 23.11 33.28
C GLY A 296 9.05 23.33 32.42
N CYS A 297 8.16 22.34 32.42
CA CYS A 297 6.89 22.41 31.72
C CYS A 297 5.75 21.78 32.53
N CYS A 298 4.52 22.10 32.15
CA CYS A 298 3.32 21.43 32.62
C CYS A 298 2.52 20.97 31.40
N VAL A 299 2.21 19.66 31.37
CA VAL A 299 1.40 19.02 30.33
C VAL A 299 0.24 18.31 31.02
N GLU A 300 -0.88 19.01 31.18
CA GLU A 300 -2.08 18.44 31.80
C GLU A 300 -3.33 18.78 30.99
N GLY A 301 -4.03 17.74 30.50
CA GLY A 301 -5.22 17.91 29.68
C GLY A 301 -4.93 18.64 28.36
N ASN A 302 -5.53 19.82 28.17
CA ASN A 302 -5.30 20.69 27.00
C ASN A 302 -4.43 21.90 27.36
N GLN A 303 -3.69 21.85 28.46
CA GLN A 303 -2.80 22.93 28.91
C GLN A 303 -1.34 22.54 28.61
N LEU A 304 -0.70 23.30 27.74
CA LEU A 304 0.72 23.21 27.44
C LEU A 304 1.39 24.49 27.96
N LEU A 305 2.14 24.36 29.05
CA LEU A 305 2.73 25.48 29.75
C LEU A 305 4.25 25.29 29.85
N LEU A 306 5.00 26.35 29.59
CA LEU A 306 6.45 26.41 29.76
C LEU A 306 6.79 27.38 30.89
N VAL A 307 7.68 26.97 31.78
CA VAL A 307 8.05 27.70 32.99
C VAL A 307 9.50 28.15 32.88
N TYR A 308 9.72 29.46 32.82
CA TYR A 308 11.03 30.08 32.69
C TYR A 308 11.41 30.86 33.93
N GLU A 309 12.70 31.20 34.04
CA GLU A 309 13.13 32.30 34.88
C GLU A 309 12.39 33.59 34.51
N TYR A 310 12.04 34.39 35.51
CA TYR A 310 11.41 35.68 35.30
C TYR A 310 12.45 36.75 34.98
N MET A 311 12.14 37.60 34.00
CA MET A 311 13.02 38.66 33.51
C MET A 311 12.42 40.02 33.88
N GLU A 312 13.02 40.71 34.86
CA GLU A 312 12.43 41.87 35.53
C GLU A 312 12.23 43.08 34.61
N ASN A 313 13.13 43.26 33.65
CA ASN A 313 13.11 44.39 32.72
C ASN A 313 12.41 44.05 31.39
N ASN A 314 11.78 42.88 31.28
CA ASN A 314 10.98 42.42 30.13
C ASN A 314 11.80 42.43 28.82
N CYS A 315 11.16 42.46 27.65
CA CYS A 315 11.84 42.41 26.36
C CYS A 315 12.49 43.73 25.95
N LEU A 316 13.58 43.63 25.17
CA LEU A 316 14.34 44.76 24.65
C LEU A 316 13.48 45.68 23.77
N SER A 317 12.50 45.13 23.03
CA SER A 317 11.55 45.92 22.26
C SER A 317 10.75 46.88 23.15
N ARG A 318 10.28 46.41 24.30
CA ARG A 318 9.59 47.25 25.30
C ARG A 318 10.53 48.30 25.87
N ALA A 319 11.77 47.92 26.20
CA ALA A 319 12.77 48.83 26.74
C ALA A 319 13.14 49.96 25.76
N LEU A 320 13.19 49.69 24.45
CA LEU A 320 13.56 50.66 23.41
C LEU A 320 12.37 51.51 22.91
N PHE A 321 11.24 50.85 22.64
CA PHE A 321 10.10 51.41 21.90
C PHE A 321 8.82 51.51 22.73
N GLY A 322 8.88 51.24 24.03
CA GLY A 322 7.72 51.34 24.93
C GLY A 322 7.05 52.71 24.85
N LYS A 323 5.73 52.72 24.66
CA LYS A 323 4.93 53.96 24.49
C LYS A 323 4.86 54.83 25.76
N ASN A 324 5.05 54.24 26.94
CA ASN A 324 4.95 54.91 28.23
C ASN A 324 6.33 55.08 28.87
N ALA A 325 6.53 56.17 29.62
CA ALA A 325 7.79 56.46 30.32
C ALA A 325 8.21 55.38 31.32
N THR A 326 7.25 54.59 31.83
CA THR A 326 7.49 53.43 32.71
C THR A 326 7.94 52.17 31.97
N CYS A 327 7.70 52.08 30.65
CA CYS A 327 8.10 50.95 29.83
C CYS A 327 9.45 51.18 29.13
N LYS A 328 9.79 52.45 28.85
CA LYS A 328 11.00 52.82 28.14
C LYS A 328 12.16 53.01 29.12
N LEU A 329 13.17 52.14 29.03
CA LEU A 329 14.36 52.24 29.87
C LEU A 329 15.35 53.24 29.26
N LYS A 330 15.95 54.08 30.10
CA LYS A 330 17.06 54.96 29.68
C LYS A 330 18.35 54.13 29.56
N LEU A 331 18.51 53.46 28.43
CA LEU A 331 19.71 52.70 28.10
C LEU A 331 20.80 53.64 27.59
N ASN A 332 21.81 53.92 28.42
CA ASN A 332 22.99 54.65 28.01
C ASN A 332 23.85 53.82 27.05
N TRP A 333 24.84 54.44 26.40
CA TRP A 333 25.65 53.76 25.40
C TRP A 333 26.40 52.52 25.94
N PRO A 334 27.08 52.58 27.10
CA PRO A 334 27.70 51.39 27.70
C PRO A 334 26.73 50.23 27.92
N THR A 335 25.51 50.49 28.41
CA THR A 335 24.49 49.45 28.61
C THR A 335 24.05 48.84 27.27
N ARG A 336 23.87 49.64 26.21
CA ARG A 336 23.54 49.12 24.88
C ARG A 336 24.64 48.22 24.33
N GLN A 337 25.91 48.62 24.49
CA GLN A 337 27.04 47.80 24.08
C GLN A 337 27.09 46.48 24.86
N LYS A 338 26.83 46.51 26.18
CA LYS A 338 26.71 45.31 27.02
C LYS A 338 25.60 44.37 26.52
N ILE A 339 24.43 44.92 26.15
CA ILE A 339 23.31 44.16 25.59
C ILE A 339 23.71 43.51 24.26
N CYS A 340 24.28 44.26 23.32
CA CYS A 340 24.73 43.74 22.03
C CYS A 340 25.75 42.61 22.20
N LEU A 341 26.71 42.78 23.11
CA LEU A 341 27.71 41.77 23.42
C LEU A 341 27.07 40.51 24.01
N GLY A 342 26.08 40.65 24.89
CA GLY A 342 25.33 39.52 25.44
C GLY A 342 24.58 38.74 24.37
N ILE A 343 23.91 39.43 23.44
CA ILE A 343 23.23 38.79 22.30
C ILE A 343 24.24 38.04 21.43
N ALA A 344 25.37 38.68 21.09
CA ALA A 344 26.42 38.06 20.27
C ALA A 344 26.99 36.80 20.93
N ARG A 345 27.25 36.84 22.25
CA ARG A 345 27.70 35.65 23.02
C ARG A 345 26.68 34.53 23.02
N GLY A 346 25.39 34.86 23.23
CA GLY A 346 24.32 33.87 23.16
C GLY A 346 24.23 33.20 21.79
N LEU A 347 24.39 33.95 20.70
CA LEU A 347 24.38 33.42 19.34
C LEU A 347 25.64 32.60 19.02
N ALA A 348 26.82 33.06 19.41
CA ALA A 348 28.06 32.31 19.26
C ALA A 348 27.97 30.95 19.95
N TYR A 349 27.43 30.93 21.17
CA TYR A 349 27.18 29.67 21.89
C TYR A 349 26.25 28.73 21.11
N LEU A 350 25.12 29.23 20.60
CA LEU A 350 24.18 28.41 19.82
C LEU A 350 24.80 27.87 18.53
N HIS A 351 25.64 28.64 17.85
CA HIS A 351 26.17 28.28 16.54
C HIS A 351 27.45 27.44 16.58
N GLU A 352 28.30 27.65 17.59
CA GLU A 352 29.69 27.16 17.58
C GLU A 352 30.08 26.40 18.86
N GLU A 353 29.67 26.87 20.04
CA GLU A 353 30.19 26.35 21.32
C GLU A 353 29.32 25.25 21.95
N SER A 354 28.04 25.22 21.62
CA SER A 354 27.12 24.19 22.11
C SER A 354 27.38 22.85 21.44
N ARG A 355 27.14 21.75 22.17
CA ARG A 355 27.34 20.37 21.67
C ARG A 355 26.52 20.07 20.42
N ILE A 356 25.40 20.76 20.25
CA ILE A 356 24.52 20.62 19.09
C ILE A 356 24.31 22.02 18.52
N LYS A 357 24.71 22.23 17.26
CA LYS A 357 24.58 23.54 16.62
C LYS A 357 23.11 23.86 16.36
N ILE A 358 22.69 25.06 16.74
CA ILE A 358 21.29 25.47 16.73
C ILE A 358 21.12 26.81 16.02
N VAL A 359 20.28 26.83 15.00
CA VAL A 359 19.83 28.06 14.36
C VAL A 359 18.52 28.50 15.01
N HIS A 360 18.51 29.67 15.67
CA HIS A 360 17.33 30.17 16.39
C HIS A 360 16.16 30.56 15.47
N ARG A 361 16.46 31.14 14.29
CA ARG A 361 15.49 31.52 13.23
C ARG A 361 14.46 32.61 13.58
N ASP A 362 14.50 33.20 14.77
CA ASP A 362 13.56 34.25 15.19
C ASP A 362 14.23 35.27 16.11
N ILE A 363 15.42 35.74 15.73
CA ILE A 363 16.16 36.74 16.51
C ILE A 363 15.59 38.12 16.21
N LYS A 364 14.99 38.73 17.23
CA LYS A 364 14.40 40.06 17.21
C LYS A 364 14.34 40.66 18.60
N THR A 365 14.11 41.97 18.69
CA THR A 365 14.10 42.70 19.98
C THR A 365 13.00 42.25 20.94
N SER A 366 11.91 41.63 20.47
CA SER A 366 10.88 41.05 21.35
C SER A 366 11.30 39.74 21.99
N ASN A 367 12.27 39.03 21.39
CA ASN A 367 12.76 37.72 21.83
C ASN A 367 14.08 37.83 22.61
N VAL A 368 14.56 39.06 22.85
CA VAL A 368 15.66 39.34 23.77
C VAL A 368 15.07 39.91 25.06
N LEU A 369 15.23 39.21 26.18
CA LEU A 369 14.77 39.63 27.49
C LEU A 369 15.92 40.23 28.31
N LEU A 370 15.59 41.09 29.26
CA LEU A 370 16.53 41.78 30.13
C LEU A 370 16.26 41.42 31.60
N ASP A 371 17.30 40.93 32.29
CA ASP A 371 17.22 40.67 33.74
C ASP A 371 17.32 41.98 34.54
N LYS A 372 17.24 41.88 35.87
CA LYS A 372 17.39 43.02 36.80
C LYS A 372 18.64 43.89 36.54
N ASP A 373 19.74 43.30 36.07
CA ASP A 373 21.04 43.95 35.87
C ASP A 373 21.27 44.35 34.39
N LEU A 374 20.20 44.34 33.59
CA LEU A 374 20.18 44.65 32.17
C LEU A 374 21.11 43.75 31.35
N ASN A 375 21.32 42.50 31.77
CA ASN A 375 21.95 41.49 30.94
C ASN A 375 20.93 40.95 29.93
N ALA A 376 21.36 40.80 28.68
CA ALA A 376 20.53 40.28 27.61
C ALA A 376 20.49 38.74 27.64
N LYS A 377 19.27 38.18 27.56
CA LYS A 377 19.05 36.75 27.37
C LYS A 377 18.12 36.49 26.19
N ILE A 378 18.55 35.60 25.29
CA ILE A 378 17.76 35.18 24.13
C ILE A 378 16.70 34.18 24.58
N SER A 379 15.49 34.33 24.05
CA SER A 379 14.29 33.56 24.39
C SER A 379 13.51 33.15 23.13
N ASP A 380 12.50 32.30 23.31
CA ASP A 380 11.57 31.86 22.27
C ASP A 380 12.19 30.96 21.19
N PHE A 381 12.47 29.72 21.59
CA PHE A 381 13.08 28.70 20.74
C PHE A 381 12.07 27.88 19.92
N GLY A 382 10.80 28.28 19.88
CA GLY A 382 9.74 27.51 19.21
C GLY A 382 10.00 27.23 17.71
N LEU A 383 10.75 28.12 17.06
CA LEU A 383 11.14 28.01 15.64
C LEU A 383 12.56 27.51 15.41
N ALA A 384 13.32 27.26 16.48
CA ALA A 384 14.72 26.86 16.41
C ALA A 384 14.89 25.51 15.72
N LYS A 385 16.07 25.31 15.11
CA LYS A 385 16.41 24.09 14.37
C LYS A 385 17.84 23.65 14.64
N LEU A 386 18.01 22.33 14.77
CA LEU A 386 19.32 21.70 14.77
C LEU A 386 19.97 21.85 13.39
N ASN A 387 21.25 22.21 13.38
CA ASN A 387 22.10 22.16 12.22
C ASN A 387 22.92 20.87 12.30
N GLU A 388 22.71 19.94 11.37
CA GLU A 388 23.51 18.73 11.26
C GLU A 388 24.83 19.10 10.57
N ASP A 389 25.96 18.78 11.20
CA ASP A 389 27.30 19.23 10.80
C ASP A 389 27.70 18.87 9.35
N ASP A 390 27.02 17.91 8.71
CA ASP A 390 27.30 17.43 7.36
C ASP A 390 26.48 18.12 6.25
N LYS A 391 25.64 19.11 6.58
CA LYS A 391 24.79 19.79 5.59
C LYS A 391 25.17 21.26 5.44
N THR A 392 25.57 21.65 4.22
CA THR A 392 25.86 23.05 3.86
C THR A 392 24.62 23.95 3.85
N HIS A 393 23.42 23.37 3.91
CA HIS A 393 22.15 24.09 3.90
C HIS A 393 21.05 23.30 4.62
N ILE A 394 20.11 24.02 5.24
CA ILE A 394 18.91 23.45 5.85
C ILE A 394 17.68 23.95 5.09
N SER A 395 17.02 23.07 4.33
CA SER A 395 15.72 23.41 3.71
C SER A 395 14.62 23.41 4.77
N THR A 396 14.10 24.59 5.07
CA THR A 396 12.98 24.77 6.02
C THR A 396 11.84 25.55 5.37
N ARG A 397 10.62 25.35 5.88
CA ARG A 397 9.51 26.27 5.57
C ARG A 397 9.87 27.67 6.07
N ILE A 398 9.44 28.70 5.33
CA ILE A 398 9.58 30.10 5.74
C ILE A 398 9.00 30.25 7.15
N ALA A 399 9.81 30.76 8.08
CA ALA A 399 9.45 31.03 9.47
C ALA A 399 10.29 32.20 9.99
N GLY A 400 9.78 32.88 11.01
CA GLY A 400 10.28 34.18 11.48
C GLY A 400 9.21 35.26 11.27
N THR A 401 9.49 36.49 11.71
CA THR A 401 8.57 37.64 11.57
C THR A 401 9.20 38.78 10.78
#